data_AF-A0A517U6W2-F1
#
_entry.id   AF-A0A517U6W2-F1
#
_cell.length_a   1.000
_cell.length_b   1.000
_cell.length_c   1.000
_cell.angle_alpha   90.00
_cell.angle_beta   90.00
_cell.angle_gamma   90.00
#
_symmetry.space_group_name_H-M   'P 1'
#
loop_
_entity.id
_entity.type
_entity.pdbx_description
1 polymer ?
#
loop_
_entity_poly.entity_id
_entity_poly.type
_entity_poly.pdbx_seq_one_letter_code
_entity_poly.pdbx_strand_id
1 'polypeptide(L)'
;MSYQIDAIYDSGVLKLFEPLKLPNQSRVKVTVDAEPAADDPQAIERQQAALTAMFTAVDQLPQRPNGDGWSVRNHDELLYGGK
;
A
#
# COMPACT_ATOMS: atom_id res chain seq x y z
N MET A 1 0.02 -27.34 13.32
CA MET A 1 0.98 -26.39 13.92
C MET A 1 1.85 -25.84 12.81
N SER A 2 2.08 -24.53 12.77
CA SER A 2 2.97 -23.86 11.83
C SER A 2 4.25 -23.45 12.55
N TYR A 3 5.40 -23.69 11.93
CA TYR A 3 6.70 -23.28 12.45
C TYR A 3 7.33 -22.37 11.40
N GLN A 4 7.84 -21.22 11.81
CA GLN A 4 8.65 -20.34 10.95
C GLN A 4 10.10 -20.78 11.08
N ILE A 5 10.78 -20.89 9.94
CA ILE A 5 12.17 -21.33 9.87
C ILE A 5 12.87 -20.37 8.92
N ASP A 6 14.01 -19.85 9.36
CA ASP A 6 14.82 -18.97 8.54
C ASP A 6 15.60 -19.78 7.51
N ALA A 7 15.66 -19.25 6.29
CA ALA A 7 16.37 -19.84 5.17
C ALA A 7 16.93 -18.77 4.26
N ILE A 8 18.04 -19.07 3.59
CA ILE A 8 18.56 -18.26 2.49
C ILE A 8 18.05 -18.85 1.19
N TYR A 9 17.46 -18.00 0.36
CA TYR A 9 17.20 -18.34 -1.04
C TYR A 9 18.46 -18.05 -1.87
N ASP A 10 19.07 -19.09 -2.44
CA ASP A 10 20.25 -18.98 -3.28
C ASP A 10 20.09 -19.87 -4.52
N SER A 11 20.14 -19.25 -5.71
CA SER A 11 20.17 -19.95 -7.00
C SER A 11 19.01 -20.93 -7.22
N GLY A 12 17.81 -20.59 -6.75
CA GLY A 12 16.63 -21.45 -6.87
C GLY A 12 16.44 -22.46 -5.75
N VAL A 13 17.34 -22.48 -4.76
CA VAL A 13 17.33 -23.44 -3.65
C VAL A 13 17.17 -22.71 -2.31
N LEU A 14 16.24 -23.18 -1.48
CA LEU A 14 16.11 -22.72 -0.09
C LEU A 14 17.08 -23.51 0.80
N LYS A 15 18.07 -22.82 1.35
CA LYS A 15 19.06 -23.36 2.29
C LYS A 15 18.64 -22.97 3.70
N LEU A 16 18.16 -23.93 4.47
CA LEU A 16 17.80 -23.72 5.88
C LEU A 16 19.07 -23.45 6.70
N PHE A 17 18.99 -22.54 7.68
CA PHE A 17 20.10 -22.36 8.64
C PHE A 17 20.21 -23.53 9.61
N GLU A 18 19.07 -24.12 9.98
CA GLU A 18 18.99 -25.25 10.90
C GLU A 18 18.39 -26.49 10.22
N PRO A 19 18.89 -27.71 10.53
CA PRO A 19 18.32 -28.94 9.99
C PRO A 19 16.89 -29.17 10.49
N LEU A 20 15.95 -29.21 9.55
CA LEU A 20 14.55 -29.50 9.84
C LEU A 20 14.31 -31.01 9.91
N LYS A 21 13.98 -31.52 11.09
CA LYS A 21 13.58 -32.92 11.30
C LYS A 21 12.09 -33.09 11.03
N LEU A 22 11.73 -33.44 9.79
CA LEU A 22 10.37 -33.84 9.42
C LEU A 22 10.32 -35.33 9.07
N PRO A 23 9.18 -36.01 9.29
CA PRO A 23 8.94 -37.35 8.77
C PRO A 23 9.11 -37.40 7.25
N ASN A 24 9.61 -38.52 6.73
CA ASN A 24 9.71 -38.73 5.28
C ASN A 24 8.33 -38.53 4.62
N GLN A 25 8.31 -37.90 3.44
CA GLN A 25 7.11 -37.57 2.66
C GLN A 25 6.17 -36.53 3.29
N SER A 26 6.67 -35.68 4.19
CA SER A 26 5.88 -34.56 4.73
C SER A 26 5.65 -33.46 3.67
N ARG A 27 4.39 -33.03 3.51
CA ARG A 27 4.03 -31.88 2.67
C ARG A 27 4.33 -30.57 3.39
N VAL A 28 5.18 -29.74 2.82
CA VAL A 28 5.51 -28.39 3.32
C VAL A 28 4.94 -27.32 2.39
N LYS A 29 4.48 -26.20 2.98
CA LYS A 29 4.05 -24.99 2.27
C LYS A 29 5.03 -23.88 2.64
N VAL A 30 5.65 -23.26 1.64
CA VAL A 30 6.56 -22.13 1.84
C VAL A 30 5.77 -20.85 1.65
N THR A 31 5.86 -19.94 2.62
CA THR A 31 5.37 -18.57 2.49
C THR A 31 6.60 -17.67 2.46
N VAL A 32 6.73 -16.87 1.41
CA VAL A 32 7.80 -15.88 1.29
C VAL A 32 7.17 -14.53 1.52
N ASP A 33 7.46 -13.94 2.67
CA ASP A 33 7.09 -12.57 2.97
C ASP A 33 8.14 -11.67 2.31
N ALA A 34 7.86 -11.26 1.08
CA ALA A 34 8.62 -10.20 0.44
C ALA A 34 8.19 -8.89 1.10
N GLU A 35 9.02 -8.33 1.98
CA GLU A 35 8.95 -6.89 2.18
C GLU A 35 9.07 -6.25 0.78
N PRO A 36 8.16 -5.33 0.40
CA PRO A 36 8.28 -4.65 -0.88
C PRO A 36 9.69 -4.09 -0.95
N ALA A 37 10.44 -4.54 -1.97
CA ALA A 37 11.82 -4.14 -2.18
C ALA A 37 11.88 -2.62 -1.99
N ALA A 38 12.75 -2.18 -1.07
CA ALA A 38 12.95 -0.77 -0.73
C ALA A 38 12.74 0.10 -1.98
N ASP A 39 11.73 0.96 -1.91
CA ASP A 39 11.12 1.65 -3.03
C ASP A 39 12.13 1.94 -4.14
N ASP A 40 11.93 1.33 -5.31
CA ASP A 40 12.68 1.70 -6.51
C ASP A 40 12.59 3.23 -6.67
N PRO A 41 13.70 3.97 -6.63
CA PRO A 41 13.67 5.43 -6.73
C PRO A 41 12.89 5.91 -7.97
N GLN A 42 12.91 5.11 -9.05
CA GLN A 42 12.14 5.38 -10.27
C GLN A 42 10.64 5.11 -10.11
N ALA A 43 10.23 4.24 -9.19
CA ALA A 43 8.82 4.02 -8.86
C ALA A 43 8.25 5.19 -8.04
N ILE A 44 9.02 5.74 -7.08
CA ILE A 44 8.63 6.93 -6.33
C ILE A 44 8.48 8.14 -7.27
N GLU A 45 9.46 8.35 -8.17
CA GLU A 45 9.43 9.48 -9.11
C GLU A 45 8.22 9.40 -10.05
N ARG A 46 7.90 8.20 -10.56
CA ARG A 46 6.69 7.96 -11.37
C ARG A 46 5.40 8.21 -10.58
N GLN A 47 5.35 7.80 -9.32
CA GLN A 47 4.18 8.03 -8.47
C GLN A 47 3.98 9.52 -8.16
N GLN A 48 5.06 10.25 -7.87
CA GLN A 48 5.01 11.70 -7.65
C GLN A 48 4.55 12.43 -8.92
N ALA A 49 5.11 12.10 -10.08
CA ALA A 49 4.71 12.69 -11.36
C ALA A 49 3.22 12.44 -11.67
N ALA A 50 2.73 11.23 -11.39
CA ALA A 50 1.31 10.90 -11.58
C ALA A 50 0.39 11.70 -10.66
N LEU A 51 0.77 11.88 -9.38
CA LEU A 51 0.01 12.70 -8.44
C LEU A 51 0.00 14.18 -8.84
N THR A 52 1.13 14.74 -9.24
CA THR A 52 1.21 16.13 -9.72
C THR A 52 0.35 16.36 -10.96
N ALA A 53 0.36 15.41 -11.90
CA ALA A 53 -0.50 15.46 -13.08
C ALA A 53 -2.00 15.40 -12.72
N MET A 54 -2.36 14.56 -11.74
CA MET A 54 -3.74 14.48 -11.24
C MET A 54 -4.20 15.81 -10.62
N PHE A 55 -3.41 16.42 -9.75
CA PHE A 55 -3.77 17.71 -9.13
C PHE A 55 -3.88 18.83 -10.16
N THR A 56 -2.95 18.87 -11.12
CA THR A 56 -2.99 19.85 -12.22
C THR A 56 -4.26 19.70 -13.06
N ALA A 57 -4.71 18.47 -13.32
CA ALA A 57 -5.96 18.22 -14.02
C ALA A 57 -7.18 18.66 -13.21
N VAL A 58 -7.16 18.49 -11.88
CA VAL A 58 -8.23 18.95 -10.97
C VAL A 58 -8.31 20.46 -10.93
N ASP A 59 -7.19 21.17 -10.89
CA ASP A 59 -7.15 22.65 -10.89
C ASP A 59 -7.71 23.26 -12.18
N GLN A 60 -7.62 22.52 -13.30
CA GLN A 60 -8.19 22.94 -14.59
C GLN A 60 -9.69 22.65 -14.70
N LEU A 61 -10.28 21.89 -13.77
CA LEU A 61 -11.72 21.69 -13.78
C LEU A 61 -12.39 23.01 -13.42
N PRO A 62 -13.43 23.43 -14.17
CA PRO A 62 -14.17 24.63 -13.86
C PRO A 62 -14.76 24.49 -12.47
N GLN A 63 -14.24 25.27 -11.52
CA GLN A 63 -14.79 25.33 -10.17
C GLN A 63 -16.19 25.92 -10.30
N ARG A 64 -17.21 25.08 -10.09
CA ARG A 64 -18.57 25.60 -9.94
C ARG A 64 -18.53 26.52 -8.72
N PRO A 65 -18.98 27.78 -8.83
CA PRO A 65 -19.16 28.59 -7.64
C PRO A 65 -20.11 27.82 -6.72
N ASN A 66 -19.68 27.59 -5.48
CA ASN A 66 -20.53 27.02 -4.44
C ASN A 66 -21.69 28.00 -4.21
N GLY A 67 -22.79 27.84 -4.97
CA GLY A 67 -24.02 28.64 -4.87
C GLY A 67 -24.84 28.32 -3.61
N ASP A 68 -24.32 27.40 -2.82
CA ASP A 68 -24.90 26.73 -1.67
C ASP A 68 -24.76 27.59 -0.39
N GLY A 69 -24.11 28.77 -0.48
CA GLY A 69 -23.84 29.64 0.67
C GLY A 69 -22.80 29.08 1.65
N TRP A 70 -22.01 28.10 1.20
CA TRP A 70 -20.99 27.42 2.00
C TRP A 70 -19.90 28.37 2.47
N SER A 71 -19.76 28.49 3.78
CA SER A 71 -18.63 29.14 4.43
C SER A 71 -18.24 28.34 5.68
N VAL A 72 -16.99 28.48 6.13
CA VAL A 72 -16.51 27.82 7.37
C VAL A 72 -17.40 28.14 8.57
N ARG A 73 -18.01 29.34 8.56
CA ARG A 73 -18.94 29.79 9.61
C ARG A 73 -20.28 29.05 9.61
N ASN A 74 -20.75 28.59 8.45
CA ASN A 74 -22.06 27.98 8.26
C ASN A 74 -21.95 26.46 8.01
N HIS A 75 -20.74 25.90 8.15
CA HIS A 75 -20.43 24.49 7.92
C HIS A 75 -21.36 23.56 8.70
N ASP A 76 -21.47 23.81 10.00
CA ASP A 76 -22.24 22.94 10.90
C ASP A 76 -23.76 23.07 10.67
N GLU A 77 -24.23 24.25 10.31
CA GLU A 77 -25.64 24.52 10.02
C GLU A 77 -26.08 23.84 8.71
N LEU A 78 -25.25 23.91 7.67
CA LEU A 78 -25.54 23.31 6.36
C LEU A 78 -25.42 21.77 6.37
N LEU A 79 -24.48 21.20 7.11
CA LEU A 79 -24.29 19.75 7.17
C LEU A 79 -25.22 19.03 8.15
N TYR A 80 -25.53 19.67 9.27
CA TYR A 80 -26.26 19.02 10.37
C TYR A 80 -27.64 19.61 10.60
N GLY A 81 -28.07 20.59 9.78
CA GLY A 81 -29.41 21.16 9.80
C GLY A 81 -29.72 21.74 11.17
N GLY A 82 -29.05 22.84 11.52
CA GLY A 82 -29.11 23.50 12.83
C GLY A 82 -30.49 23.36 13.51
N LYS A 83 -30.48 22.90 14.77
CA LYS A 83 -31.70 22.66 15.56
C LYS A 83 -32.66 23.85 15.57
#